data_AF-A0A429UJX5-F1
#
_entry.id   AF-A0A429UJX5-F1
#
_cell.length_a   1.000
_cell.length_b   1.000
_cell.length_c   1.000
_cell.angle_alpha   90.00
_cell.angle_beta   90.00
_cell.angle_gamma   90.00
#
_symmetry.space_group_name_H-M   'P 1'
#
loop_
_entity.id
_entity.type
_entity.pdbx_description
1 polymer ?
#
loop_
_entity_poly.entity_id
_entity_poly.type
_entity_poly.pdbx_seq_one_letter_code
_entity_poly.pdbx_strand_id
1 'polypeptide(L)'
;MLGYWLAVVCRLVLPALAIGAVCAAAMTAVLVLGDGMPWSGAAPQALAAGAAVALAFTAALSISMVVSAARTARWYGLTLGPEAVALPSVREVRVPAIEGRTVFQLTDSVRYAVEKNPVLRLEEVTAFGHGTLDLTLHGPSDTTVSAQVSVTTGAKETAAVVKARPAAAYKRLDAAACWAVARSVEESVAQALRAEAAGGTAAR
;
A
#
# COMPACT_ATOMS: atom_id res chain seq x y z
N MET A 1 -2.45 6.39 -14.92
CA MET A 1 -2.55 4.92 -15.05
C MET A 1 -1.27 4.27 -15.57
N LEU A 2 -0.67 4.74 -16.67
CA LEU A 2 0.58 4.17 -17.22
C LEU A 2 1.74 4.11 -16.20
N GLY A 3 1.97 5.18 -15.42
CA GLY A 3 3.01 5.18 -14.39
C GLY A 3 2.81 4.14 -13.28
N TYR A 4 1.55 3.91 -12.87
CA TYR A 4 1.22 2.86 -11.89
C TYR A 4 1.47 1.47 -12.48
N TRP A 5 1.03 1.22 -13.71
CA TRP A 5 1.25 -0.06 -14.39
C TRP A 5 2.74 -0.36 -14.57
N LEU A 6 3.56 0.62 -15.00
CA LEU A 6 4.99 0.44 -15.18
C LEU A 6 5.70 0.11 -13.86
N ALA A 7 5.34 0.78 -12.77
CA ALA A 7 5.90 0.49 -11.46
C ALA A 7 5.47 -0.90 -10.92
N VAL A 8 4.25 -1.35 -11.22
CA VAL A 8 3.82 -2.73 -10.94
C VAL A 8 4.65 -3.74 -11.75
N VAL A 9 4.88 -3.49 -13.04
CA VAL A 9 5.72 -4.34 -13.89
C VAL A 9 7.15 -4.42 -13.34
N CYS A 10 7.77 -3.29 -13.00
CA CYS A 10 9.12 -3.25 -12.41
C CYS A 10 9.22 -4.10 -11.14
N ARG A 11 8.17 -4.11 -10.32
CA ARG A 11 8.12 -4.93 -9.10
C ARG A 11 7.98 -6.42 -9.37
N LEU A 12 7.35 -6.78 -10.48
CA LEU A 12 7.13 -8.17 -10.89
C LEU A 12 8.32 -8.78 -11.65
N VAL A 13 9.33 -7.98 -12.03
CA VAL A 13 10.49 -8.47 -12.80
C VAL A 13 11.19 -9.65 -12.11
N LEU A 14 11.55 -9.52 -10.83
CA LEU A 14 12.23 -10.57 -10.09
C LEU A 14 11.40 -11.86 -9.96
N PRO A 15 10.12 -11.84 -9.51
CA PRO A 15 9.33 -13.06 -9.44
C PRO A 15 9.03 -13.64 -10.84
N ALA A 16 8.83 -12.81 -11.86
CA ALA A 16 8.64 -13.29 -13.23
C ALA A 16 9.89 -14.01 -13.77
N LEU A 17 11.09 -13.47 -13.51
CA LEU A 17 12.36 -14.12 -13.87
C LEU A 17 12.52 -15.46 -13.15
N ALA A 18 12.19 -15.53 -11.85
CA ALA A 18 12.27 -16.78 -11.09
C ALA A 18 11.34 -17.86 -11.67
N ILE A 19 10.09 -17.52 -11.97
CA ILE A 19 9.12 -18.45 -12.56
C ILE A 19 9.55 -18.86 -13.97
N GLY A 20 9.97 -17.90 -14.79
CA GLY A 20 10.50 -18.18 -16.12
C GLY A 20 11.70 -19.12 -16.10
N ALA A 21 12.62 -18.94 -15.16
CA ALA A 21 13.79 -19.81 -14.97
C ALA A 21 13.37 -21.23 -14.56
N VAL A 22 12.41 -21.38 -13.64
CA VAL A 22 11.87 -22.69 -13.23
C VAL A 22 11.22 -23.40 -14.42
N CYS A 23 10.42 -22.69 -15.20
CA CYS A 23 9.77 -23.25 -16.39
C CYS A 23 10.78 -23.62 -17.48
N ALA A 24 11.80 -22.78 -17.72
CA ALA A 24 12.89 -23.10 -18.63
C ALA A 24 13.65 -24.35 -18.18
N ALA A 25 13.98 -24.46 -16.89
CA ALA A 25 14.67 -25.64 -16.36
C ALA A 25 13.82 -26.91 -16.52
N ALA A 26 12.53 -26.84 -16.22
CA ALA A 26 11.60 -27.96 -16.40
C ALA A 26 11.49 -28.37 -17.87
N MET A 27 11.33 -27.40 -18.79
CA MET A 27 11.26 -27.67 -20.22
C MET A 27 12.56 -28.28 -20.75
N THR A 28 13.71 -27.80 -20.26
CA THR A 28 15.01 -28.35 -20.61
C THR A 28 15.12 -29.81 -20.17
N ALA A 29 14.68 -30.13 -18.95
CA ALA A 29 14.67 -31.50 -18.45
C ALA A 29 13.81 -32.42 -19.32
N VAL A 30 12.62 -31.97 -19.74
CA VAL A 30 11.74 -32.73 -20.64
C VAL A 30 12.39 -32.96 -22.00
N LEU A 31 12.91 -31.91 -22.65
CA LEU A 31 13.47 -32.02 -24.00
C LEU A 31 14.75 -32.87 -24.03
N VAL A 32 15.60 -32.76 -23.01
CA VAL A 32 16.89 -33.46 -22.97
C VAL A 32 16.74 -34.89 -22.44
N LEU A 33 16.04 -35.08 -21.31
CA LEU A 33 15.91 -36.39 -20.67
C LEU A 33 14.74 -37.21 -21.21
N GLY A 34 13.66 -36.55 -21.64
CA GLY A 34 12.48 -37.20 -22.21
C GLY A 34 12.65 -37.48 -23.70
N ASP A 35 12.92 -36.43 -24.48
CA ASP A 35 12.94 -36.52 -25.95
C ASP A 35 14.32 -36.82 -26.55
N GLY A 36 15.38 -36.87 -25.71
CA GLY A 36 16.76 -37.11 -26.15
C GLY A 36 17.32 -36.00 -27.05
N MET A 37 16.72 -34.81 -27.01
CA MET A 37 17.12 -33.69 -27.86
C MET A 37 18.52 -33.18 -27.46
N PRO A 38 19.42 -32.90 -28.42
CA PRO A 38 20.71 -32.32 -28.12
C PRO A 38 20.55 -30.91 -27.52
N TRP A 39 21.47 -30.56 -26.64
CA TRP A 39 21.43 -29.29 -25.89
C TRP A 39 21.31 -28.04 -26.78
N SER A 40 21.95 -28.06 -27.95
CA SER A 40 21.89 -26.96 -28.92
C SER A 40 20.48 -26.68 -29.45
N GLY A 41 19.61 -27.69 -29.50
CA GLY A 41 18.20 -27.54 -29.87
C GLY A 41 17.30 -27.26 -28.66
N ALA A 42 17.56 -27.91 -27.54
CA ALA A 42 16.73 -27.80 -26.33
C ALA A 42 16.85 -26.44 -25.63
N ALA A 43 18.06 -25.87 -25.56
CA ALA A 43 18.33 -24.61 -24.87
C ALA A 43 17.51 -23.41 -25.40
N PRO A 44 17.47 -23.11 -26.71
CA PRO A 44 16.67 -21.98 -27.22
C PRO A 44 15.17 -22.19 -27.02
N GLN A 45 14.66 -23.41 -27.17
CA GLN A 45 13.24 -23.72 -26.94
C GLN A 45 12.85 -23.57 -25.48
N ALA A 46 13.66 -24.08 -24.56
CA ALA A 46 13.44 -23.93 -23.13
C ALA A 46 13.50 -22.47 -22.67
N LEU A 47 14.44 -21.68 -23.20
CA LEU A 47 14.52 -20.24 -22.93
C LEU A 47 13.29 -19.50 -23.48
N ALA A 48 12.84 -19.81 -24.69
CA ALA A 48 11.63 -19.22 -25.26
C ALA A 48 10.38 -19.55 -24.42
N ALA A 49 10.25 -20.80 -23.96
CA ALA A 49 9.17 -21.23 -23.08
C ALA A 49 9.22 -20.47 -21.73
N GLY A 50 10.39 -20.40 -21.09
CA GLY A 50 10.57 -19.65 -19.86
C GLY A 50 10.25 -18.16 -20.00
N ALA A 51 10.69 -17.53 -21.09
CA ALA A 51 10.38 -16.14 -21.40
C ALA A 51 8.88 -15.91 -21.63
N ALA A 52 8.22 -16.81 -22.37
CA ALA A 52 6.78 -16.74 -22.60
C ALA A 52 5.99 -16.84 -21.29
N VAL A 53 6.38 -17.75 -20.38
CA VAL A 53 5.75 -17.86 -19.06
C VAL A 53 6.00 -16.62 -18.21
N ALA A 54 7.22 -16.09 -18.19
CA ALA A 54 7.55 -14.87 -17.44
C ALA A 54 6.72 -13.67 -17.92
N LEU A 55 6.56 -13.52 -19.24
CA LEU A 55 5.72 -12.48 -19.84
C LEU A 55 4.25 -12.68 -19.50
N ALA A 56 3.72 -13.89 -19.65
CA ALA A 56 2.33 -14.21 -19.32
C ALA A 56 2.03 -13.93 -17.83
N PHE A 57 2.93 -14.35 -16.95
CA PHE A 57 2.85 -14.11 -15.50
C PHE A 57 2.82 -12.62 -15.18
N THR A 58 3.75 -11.84 -15.76
CA THR A 58 3.83 -10.39 -15.55
C THR A 58 2.59 -9.68 -16.09
N ALA A 59 2.12 -10.04 -17.28
CA ALA A 59 0.93 -9.47 -17.89
C ALA A 59 -0.32 -9.75 -17.04
N ALA A 60 -0.55 -11.01 -16.66
CA ALA A 60 -1.71 -11.41 -15.88
C ALA A 60 -1.75 -10.70 -14.50
N LEU A 61 -0.63 -10.70 -13.78
CA LEU A 61 -0.57 -10.04 -12.48
C LEU A 61 -0.64 -8.53 -12.58
N SER A 62 0.04 -7.91 -13.54
CA SER A 62 -0.03 -6.45 -13.70
C SER A 62 -1.46 -5.99 -14.00
N ILE A 63 -2.17 -6.67 -14.90
CA ILE A 63 -3.58 -6.36 -15.21
C ILE A 63 -4.45 -6.54 -13.96
N SER A 64 -4.34 -7.69 -13.28
CA SER A 64 -5.10 -7.97 -12.06
C SER A 64 -4.89 -6.89 -10.99
N MET A 65 -3.64 -6.49 -10.79
CA MET A 65 -3.23 -5.47 -9.83
C MET A 65 -3.74 -4.08 -10.19
N VAL A 66 -3.71 -3.69 -11.47
CA VAL A 66 -4.27 -2.41 -11.93
C VAL A 66 -5.79 -2.38 -11.79
N VAL A 67 -6.47 -3.47 -12.16
CA VAL A 67 -7.93 -3.57 -12.05
C VAL A 67 -8.36 -3.52 -10.58
N SER A 68 -7.69 -4.28 -9.71
CA SER A 68 -7.92 -4.25 -8.26
C SER A 68 -7.69 -2.84 -7.71
N ALA A 69 -6.56 -2.23 -8.05
CA ALA A 69 -6.23 -0.87 -7.61
C ALA A 69 -7.23 0.19 -8.08
N ALA A 70 -7.70 0.10 -9.32
CA ALA A 70 -8.70 1.01 -9.86
C ALA A 70 -10.05 0.82 -9.17
N ARG A 71 -10.45 -0.41 -8.88
CA ARG A 71 -11.68 -0.71 -8.12
C ARG A 71 -11.57 -0.16 -6.69
N THR A 72 -10.44 -0.38 -6.03
CA THR A 72 -10.15 0.19 -4.70
C THR A 72 -10.21 1.70 -4.73
N ALA A 73 -9.50 2.36 -5.64
CA ALA A 73 -9.52 3.81 -5.76
C ALA A 73 -10.95 4.33 -5.95
N ARG A 74 -11.75 3.70 -6.83
CA ARG A 74 -13.15 4.05 -7.05
C ARG A 74 -14.01 3.88 -5.80
N TRP A 75 -13.79 2.82 -5.02
CA TRP A 75 -14.55 2.57 -3.78
C TRP A 75 -14.32 3.66 -2.74
N TYR A 76 -13.11 4.23 -2.70
CA TYR A 76 -12.75 5.36 -1.84
C TYR A 76 -12.95 6.73 -2.52
N GLY A 77 -13.53 6.80 -3.73
CA GLY A 77 -13.70 8.06 -4.48
C GLY A 77 -12.38 8.73 -4.93
N LEU A 78 -11.29 7.98 -4.96
CA LEU A 78 -9.95 8.45 -5.31
C LEU A 78 -9.60 8.19 -6.78
N THR A 79 -8.68 9.00 -7.33
CA THR A 79 -8.08 8.78 -8.65
C THR A 79 -6.73 8.09 -8.52
N LEU A 80 -6.54 6.99 -9.26
CA LEU A 80 -5.32 6.18 -9.17
C LEU A 80 -4.09 6.92 -9.73
N GLY A 81 -3.17 7.28 -8.82
CA GLY A 81 -1.88 7.91 -9.13
C GLY A 81 -0.69 6.95 -9.00
N PRO A 82 0.51 7.33 -9.48
CA PRO A 82 1.73 6.53 -9.32
C PRO A 82 2.14 6.34 -7.85
N GLU A 83 1.74 7.27 -6.99
CA GLU A 83 1.98 7.22 -5.54
C GLU A 83 1.34 6.00 -4.85
N ALA A 84 0.37 5.36 -5.50
CA ALA A 84 -0.30 4.17 -4.98
C ALA A 84 0.55 2.89 -5.03
N VAL A 85 1.75 2.95 -5.65
CA VAL A 85 2.66 1.79 -5.75
C VAL A 85 3.66 1.74 -4.60
N ALA A 86 3.93 2.88 -3.94
CA ALA A 86 4.96 2.97 -2.91
C ALA A 86 4.51 2.24 -1.62
N LEU A 87 5.39 1.37 -1.11
CA LEU A 87 5.23 0.71 0.19
C LEU A 87 6.46 0.95 1.08
N PRO A 88 6.27 1.23 2.38
CA PRO A 88 5.00 1.60 3.01
C PRO A 88 4.43 2.88 2.42
N SER A 89 3.10 3.01 2.36
CA SER A 89 2.48 4.26 1.93
C SER A 89 2.60 5.27 3.05
N VAL A 90 3.48 6.26 2.89
CA VAL A 90 3.71 7.31 3.88
C VAL A 90 3.05 8.61 3.42
N ARG A 91 2.31 9.25 4.32
CA ARG A 91 1.66 10.54 4.12
C ARG A 91 1.93 11.45 5.30
N GLU A 92 1.99 12.74 5.05
CA GLU A 92 2.30 13.73 6.07
C GLU A 92 1.28 14.87 5.99
N VAL A 93 0.73 15.23 7.14
CA VAL A 93 -0.16 16.36 7.32
C VAL A 93 0.56 17.37 8.20
N ARG A 94 0.57 18.63 7.77
CA ARG A 94 1.07 19.74 8.58
C ARG A 94 -0.02 20.76 8.79
N VAL A 95 -0.15 21.22 10.02
CA VAL A 95 -1.03 22.32 10.40
C VAL A 95 -0.26 23.31 11.28
N PRO A 96 -0.73 24.57 11.40
CA PRO A 96 -0.16 25.51 12.36
C PRO A 96 -0.10 24.92 13.78
N ALA A 97 0.84 25.39 14.61
CA ALA A 97 0.96 24.93 15.99
C ALA A 97 -0.37 25.06 16.74
N ILE A 98 -0.77 23.97 17.40
CA ILE A 98 -1.99 23.92 18.20
C ILE A 98 -1.59 24.14 19.66
N GLU A 99 -1.89 25.31 20.19
CA GLU A 99 -1.60 25.67 21.58
C GLU A 99 -2.60 25.04 22.56
N GLY A 100 -2.18 24.81 23.80
CA GLY A 100 -3.07 24.35 24.87
C GLY A 100 -3.51 22.89 24.78
N ARG A 101 -3.08 22.15 23.75
CA ARG A 101 -3.36 20.72 23.58
C ARG A 101 -2.09 19.89 23.76
N THR A 102 -2.22 18.79 24.50
CA THR A 102 -1.13 17.81 24.57
C THR A 102 -1.14 16.94 23.32
N VAL A 103 0.03 16.39 22.98
CA VAL A 103 0.15 15.42 21.88
C VAL A 103 -0.84 14.25 22.07
N PHE A 104 -1.04 13.80 23.32
CA PHE A 104 -2.02 12.77 23.64
C PHE A 104 -3.46 13.17 23.28
N GLN A 105 -3.89 14.38 23.63
CA GLN A 105 -5.22 14.88 23.26
C GLN A 105 -5.39 14.99 21.74
N LEU A 106 -4.35 15.42 21.03
CA LEU A 106 -4.38 15.47 19.56
C LEU A 106 -4.48 14.07 18.94
N THR A 107 -3.74 13.10 19.47
CA THR A 107 -3.86 11.70 19.03
C THR A 107 -5.23 11.12 19.35
N ASP A 108 -5.84 11.50 20.47
CA ASP A 108 -7.20 11.07 20.83
C ASP A 108 -8.26 11.63 19.88
N SER A 109 -8.18 12.92 19.54
CA SER A 109 -9.05 13.54 18.55
C SER A 109 -8.90 12.88 17.17
N VAL A 110 -7.67 12.52 16.79
CA VAL A 110 -7.39 11.75 15.57
C VAL A 110 -8.02 10.35 15.63
N ARG A 111 -7.85 9.62 16.74
CA ARG A 111 -8.48 8.31 16.95
C ARG A 111 -9.99 8.40 16.79
N TYR A 112 -10.61 9.37 17.45
CA TYR A 112 -12.05 9.60 17.37
C TYR A 112 -12.51 9.89 15.93
N ALA A 113 -11.78 10.73 15.19
CA ALA A 113 -12.11 11.04 13.80
C ALA A 113 -12.00 9.83 12.88
N VAL A 114 -11.00 8.95 13.11
CA VAL A 114 -10.83 7.71 12.34
C VAL A 114 -11.93 6.71 12.68
N GLU A 115 -12.26 6.52 13.96
CA GLU A 115 -13.35 5.64 14.42
C GLU A 115 -14.72 6.06 13.87
N LYS A 116 -14.94 7.37 13.72
CA LYS A 116 -16.20 7.91 13.20
C LYS A 116 -16.28 7.92 11.68
N ASN A 117 -15.19 7.66 10.96
CA ASN A 117 -15.21 7.67 9.50
C ASN A 117 -15.85 6.36 8.97
N PRO A 118 -17.04 6.43 8.33
CA PRO A 118 -17.75 5.22 7.86
C PRO A 118 -17.02 4.48 6.74
N VAL A 119 -16.07 5.14 6.09
CA VAL A 119 -15.24 4.57 5.02
C VAL A 119 -14.09 3.73 5.60
N LEU A 120 -13.65 4.05 6.82
CA LEU A 120 -12.59 3.34 7.53
C LEU A 120 -13.20 2.27 8.44
N ARG A 121 -13.14 1.01 8.00
CA ARG A 121 -13.60 -0.12 8.81
C ARG A 121 -12.54 -0.49 9.82
N LEU A 122 -12.61 0.13 11.00
CA LEU A 122 -11.71 -0.19 12.10
C LEU A 122 -11.96 -1.61 12.61
N GLU A 123 -10.91 -2.42 12.61
CA GLU A 123 -10.92 -3.76 13.17
C GLU A 123 -10.38 -3.73 14.61
N GLU A 124 -9.22 -3.10 14.81
CA GLU A 124 -8.56 -3.05 16.12
C GLU A 124 -7.66 -1.81 16.26
N VAL A 125 -7.57 -1.28 17.48
CA VAL A 125 -6.52 -0.33 17.89
C VAL A 125 -5.43 -1.13 18.60
N THR A 126 -4.25 -1.24 17.99
CA THR A 126 -3.16 -2.10 18.47
C THR A 126 -2.20 -1.38 19.40
N ALA A 127 -2.03 -0.06 19.24
CA ALA A 127 -1.29 0.78 20.17
C ALA A 127 -1.86 2.20 20.19
N PHE A 128 -1.85 2.83 21.37
CA PHE A 128 -2.28 4.21 21.54
C PHE A 128 -1.54 4.88 22.69
N GLY A 129 -0.86 6.00 22.41
CA GLY A 129 -0.22 6.83 23.42
C GLY A 129 0.97 7.63 22.90
N HIS A 130 1.30 8.71 23.62
CA HIS A 130 2.50 9.54 23.38
C HIS A 130 2.67 10.02 21.92
N GLY A 131 1.58 10.34 21.23
CA GLY A 131 1.64 10.76 19.82
C GLY A 131 1.50 9.62 18.83
N THR A 132 1.46 8.37 19.26
CA THR A 132 1.36 7.21 18.37
C THR A 132 -0.01 6.57 18.46
N LEU A 133 -0.56 6.20 17.31
CA LEU A 133 -1.79 5.45 17.15
C LEU A 133 -1.56 4.38 16.07
N ASP A 134 -1.53 3.11 16.47
CA ASP A 134 -1.44 1.99 15.56
C ASP A 134 -2.81 1.31 15.44
N LEU A 135 -3.23 1.10 14.20
CA LEU A 135 -4.57 0.66 13.83
C LEU A 135 -4.48 -0.52 12.87
N THR A 136 -5.45 -1.41 12.97
CA THR A 136 -5.74 -2.44 11.98
C THR A 136 -7.06 -2.08 11.30
N LEU A 137 -7.02 -1.91 9.98
CA LEU A 137 -8.14 -1.45 9.17
C LEU A 137 -8.49 -2.51 8.12
N HIS A 138 -9.78 -2.78 7.97
CA HIS A 138 -10.28 -3.61 6.89
C HIS A 138 -10.36 -2.77 5.60
N GLY A 139 -9.45 -3.06 4.68
CA GLY A 139 -9.48 -2.59 3.31
C GLY A 139 -10.42 -3.41 2.42
N PRO A 140 -10.64 -2.97 1.18
CA PRO A 140 -11.50 -3.67 0.23
C PRO A 140 -10.91 -5.04 -0.12
N SER A 141 -11.80 -5.98 -0.49
CA SER A 141 -11.45 -7.35 -0.87
C SER A 141 -10.73 -8.14 0.24
N ASP A 142 -11.24 -8.07 1.48
CA ASP A 142 -10.72 -8.76 2.68
C ASP A 142 -9.22 -8.52 2.93
N THR A 143 -8.77 -7.30 2.63
CA THR A 143 -7.36 -6.93 2.82
C THR A 143 -7.20 -6.18 4.13
N THR A 144 -6.51 -6.79 5.08
CA THR A 144 -6.17 -6.12 6.34
C THR A 144 -4.94 -5.21 6.16
N VAL A 145 -5.10 -3.94 6.52
CA VAL A 145 -4.06 -2.91 6.43
C VAL A 145 -3.69 -2.45 7.84
N SER A 146 -2.41 -2.52 8.19
CA SER A 146 -1.85 -1.91 9.39
C SER A 146 -1.50 -0.45 9.08
N ALA A 147 -2.11 0.47 9.81
CA ALA A 147 -1.87 1.91 9.70
C ALA A 147 -1.30 2.44 11.02
N GLN A 148 -0.19 3.16 10.94
CA GLN A 148 0.42 3.86 12.06
C GLN A 148 0.28 5.36 11.83
N VAL A 149 -0.20 6.08 12.83
CA VAL A 149 -0.24 7.54 12.86
C VAL A 149 0.67 8.04 13.96
N SER A 150 1.60 8.93 13.62
CA SER A 150 2.50 9.58 14.56
C SER A 150 2.30 11.08 14.52
N VAL A 151 1.81 11.66 15.61
CA VAL A 151 1.57 13.09 15.80
C VAL A 151 2.73 13.68 16.59
N THR A 152 3.31 14.75 16.06
CA THR A 152 4.39 15.51 16.69
C THR A 152 4.03 16.99 16.69
N THR A 153 4.11 17.63 17.86
CA THR A 153 3.86 19.07 18.01
C THR A 153 5.18 19.79 18.19
N GLY A 154 5.44 20.78 17.34
CA GLY A 154 6.58 21.70 17.44
C GLY A 154 6.13 23.13 17.74
N ALA A 155 7.10 24.03 17.93
CA ALA A 155 6.82 25.43 18.28
C ALA A 155 6.10 26.23 17.17
N LYS A 156 6.18 25.78 15.91
CA LYS A 156 5.59 26.48 14.75
C LYS A 156 4.52 25.68 14.02
N GLU A 157 4.57 24.35 14.12
CA GLU A 157 3.69 23.46 13.40
C GLU A 157 3.41 22.19 14.21
N THR A 158 2.22 21.63 13.99
CA THR A 158 1.89 20.26 14.38
C THR A 158 1.89 19.41 13.12
N ALA A 159 2.68 18.33 13.12
CA ALA A 159 2.78 17.39 12.02
C ALA A 159 2.20 16.03 12.43
N ALA A 160 1.55 15.35 11.49
CA ALA A 160 1.12 13.98 11.65
C ALA A 160 1.57 13.15 10.44
N VAL A 161 2.27 12.05 10.72
CA VAL A 161 2.75 11.11 9.71
C VAL A 161 1.88 9.87 9.76
N VAL A 162 1.28 9.52 8.63
CA VAL A 162 0.48 8.31 8.45
C VAL A 162 1.30 7.31 7.63
N LYS A 163 1.50 6.11 8.14
CA LYS A 163 2.19 5.01 7.45
C LYS A 163 1.26 3.83 7.33
N ALA A 164 0.96 3.37 6.11
CA ALA A 164 0.15 2.19 5.88
C ALA A 164 0.96 1.06 5.23
N ARG A 165 0.76 -0.16 5.72
CA ARG A 165 1.37 -1.39 5.20
C ARG A 165 0.37 -2.55 5.26
N PRO A 166 0.50 -3.58 4.41
CA PRO A 166 -0.34 -4.76 4.53
C PRO A 166 -0.02 -5.47 5.84
N ALA A 167 -1.04 -5.92 6.57
CA ALA A 167 -0.84 -6.59 7.86
C ALA A 167 -0.14 -7.95 7.69
N ALA A 168 -0.47 -8.67 6.61
CA ALA A 168 0.16 -9.92 6.26
C ALA A 168 1.27 -9.75 5.21
N ALA A 169 2.45 -10.33 5.48
CA ALA A 169 3.62 -10.18 4.60
C ALA A 169 3.43 -10.80 3.20
N TYR A 170 2.56 -11.81 3.06
CA TYR A 170 2.26 -12.42 1.75
C TYR A 170 1.37 -11.53 0.86
N LYS A 171 0.64 -10.56 1.44
CA LYS A 171 -0.17 -9.55 0.73
C LYS A 171 0.61 -8.29 0.35
N ARG A 172 1.95 -8.37 0.27
CA ARG A 172 2.83 -7.24 -0.11
C ARG A 172 2.45 -6.60 -1.45
N LEU A 173 1.66 -7.26 -2.28
CA LEU A 173 1.18 -6.76 -3.56
C LEU A 173 0.00 -5.77 -3.43
N ASP A 174 -0.69 -5.67 -2.29
CA ASP A 174 -1.86 -4.79 -2.12
C ASP A 174 -1.50 -3.32 -1.83
N ALA A 175 -0.57 -2.76 -2.60
CA ALA A 175 -0.10 -1.39 -2.45
C ALA A 175 -1.24 -0.37 -2.61
N ALA A 176 -2.20 -0.63 -3.49
CA ALA A 176 -3.34 0.25 -3.71
C ALA A 176 -4.32 0.29 -2.53
N ALA A 177 -4.54 -0.84 -1.84
CA ALA A 177 -5.34 -0.86 -0.62
C ALA A 177 -4.66 -0.07 0.51
N CYS A 178 -3.35 -0.29 0.69
CA CYS A 178 -2.56 0.45 1.67
C CYS A 178 -2.56 1.96 1.38
N TRP A 179 -2.41 2.34 0.11
CA TRP A 179 -2.46 3.72 -0.34
C TRP A 179 -3.83 4.37 -0.10
N ALA A 180 -4.93 3.70 -0.49
CA ALA A 180 -6.27 4.23 -0.31
C ALA A 180 -6.60 4.42 1.16
N VAL A 181 -6.27 3.43 2.00
CA VAL A 181 -6.41 3.53 3.45
C VAL A 181 -5.56 4.66 4.01
N ALA A 182 -4.28 4.79 3.61
CA ALA A 182 -3.43 5.90 4.04
C ALA A 182 -4.02 7.26 3.70
N ARG A 183 -4.58 7.42 2.48
CA ARG A 183 -5.23 8.66 2.04
C ARG A 183 -6.47 8.99 2.86
N SER A 184 -7.33 8.01 3.13
CA SER A 184 -8.52 8.22 3.94
C SER A 184 -8.18 8.53 5.40
N VAL A 185 -7.17 7.87 5.97
CA VAL A 185 -6.67 8.18 7.32
C VAL A 185 -6.04 9.57 7.35
N GLU A 186 -5.22 9.94 6.37
CA GLU A 186 -4.64 11.28 6.23
C GLU A 186 -5.73 12.37 6.21
N GLU A 187 -6.82 12.15 5.49
CA GLU A 187 -7.93 13.09 5.43
C GLU A 187 -8.63 13.25 6.79
N SER A 188 -8.93 12.13 7.48
CA SER A 188 -9.48 12.17 8.84
C SER A 188 -8.55 12.84 9.85
N VAL A 189 -7.24 12.57 9.77
CA VAL A 189 -6.21 13.22 10.59
C VAL A 189 -6.19 14.72 10.32
N ALA A 190 -6.20 15.12 9.05
CA ALA A 190 -6.16 16.52 8.67
C ALA A 190 -7.43 17.28 9.08
N GLN A 191 -8.60 16.64 9.01
CA GLN A 191 -9.85 17.21 9.52
C GLN A 191 -9.79 17.40 11.04
N ALA A 192 -9.36 16.38 11.79
CA ALA A 192 -9.24 16.44 13.25
C ALA A 192 -8.27 17.54 13.70
N LEU A 193 -7.08 17.59 13.11
CA LEU A 193 -6.06 18.59 13.46
C LEU A 193 -6.49 20.02 13.09
N ARG A 194 -7.18 20.22 11.97
CA ARG A 194 -7.72 21.54 11.61
C ARG A 194 -8.85 21.97 12.53
N ALA A 195 -9.70 21.06 12.97
CA ALA A 195 -10.77 21.36 13.94
C ALA A 195 -10.19 21.80 15.29
N GLU A 196 -9.14 21.12 15.77
CA GLU A 196 -8.42 21.52 16.99
C GLU A 196 -7.71 22.87 16.83
N ALA A 197 -7.07 23.12 15.68
CA ALA A 197 -6.47 24.42 15.39
C ALA A 197 -7.51 25.56 15.38
N ALA A 198 -8.69 25.34 14.78
CA ALA A 198 -9.76 26.33 14.74
C ALA A 198 -10.39 26.59 16.12
N GLY A 199 -10.61 25.52 16.92
CA GLY A 199 -11.14 25.62 18.28
C GLY A 199 -10.21 26.35 19.25
N GLY A 200 -8.89 26.24 19.07
CA GLY A 200 -7.91 27.00 19.86
C GLY A 200 -7.93 28.51 19.58
N THR A 201 -8.27 28.93 18.36
CA THR A 201 -8.41 30.35 17.99
C THR A 201 -9.65 31.03 18.55
N ALA A 202 -10.74 30.28 18.80
CA ALA A 202 -12.01 30.84 19.30
C ALA A 202 -12.05 31.06 20.82
N ALA A 203 -11.06 30.54 21.55
CA ALA A 203 -10.93 30.71 23.01
C ALA A 203 -10.02 31.90 23.39
N ARG A 204 -9.68 32.78 22.43
CA ARG A 204 -9.02 34.07 22.65
C ARG A 204 -10.00 35.20 22.37
#